data_AF-Q2FT67-F1
#
_entry.id   AF-Q2FT67-F1
#
_cell.length_a   1.000
_cell.length_b   1.000
_cell.length_c   1.000
_cell.angle_alpha   90.00
_cell.angle_beta   90.00
_cell.angle_gamma   90.00
#
_symmetry.space_group_name_H-M   'P 1'
#
loop_
_entity.id
_entity.type
_entity.pdbx_description
1 polymer ?
#
loop_
_entity_poly.entity_id
_entity_poly.type
_entity_poly.pdbx_seq_one_letter_code
_entity_poly.pdbx_strand_id
1 'polypeptide(L)'
;MTDTYLSHMPEVTVYSTQNCPYCRLAKAFLDRNNIPYRSVDVGIDRKAAKEMVELSGQYGVPVIVAGEEVIVGFDTDKLRALFTTGKKPDMFDVIIVGAGPAGLTAALYCVRKNLKTLMISPDIGGQALESWNIENYMGYRMITGDDLMAKFEEQIRELEIRIELDQVNSLLPTSGGFSVKTVSDQEYKGKTIILSQGKKPRKLGVAREEEFIGRGLSVCATCDGPIFKEKVVGVVGGGNSALTTALEMSGIAKEVHLIVRSSIRADAVYTSQYAQKQNIITHTGYEVTELIGDDRLSGIIITNRETGEKKTLKLDGLFTEIGWIPNTSFVEGLLKLNDQKEIVIDINCRTSAPGIFAAGDVTSIAGKQIIIACGEGAKAALSAFDYLMTQ
;
A
#
# COMPACT_ATOMS: atom_id res chain seq x y z
N MET A 1 -20.48 -25.96 31.36
CA MET A 1 -20.62 -24.65 32.04
C MET A 1 -20.78 -23.59 30.96
N THR A 2 -21.95 -23.56 30.33
CA THR A 2 -22.22 -22.91 29.03
C THR A 2 -23.52 -22.12 29.11
N ASP A 3 -23.67 -21.26 30.13
CA ASP A 3 -24.98 -20.58 30.29
C ASP A 3 -24.97 -19.24 31.05
N THR A 4 -23.86 -18.48 30.99
CA THR A 4 -23.82 -17.16 31.68
C THR A 4 -23.40 -15.98 30.81
N TYR A 5 -22.95 -16.19 29.56
CA TYR A 5 -22.51 -15.11 28.67
C TYR A 5 -23.61 -14.53 27.76
N LEU A 6 -24.78 -15.17 27.65
CA LEU A 6 -25.89 -14.71 26.81
C LEU A 6 -26.77 -13.63 27.46
N SER A 7 -26.49 -13.23 28.70
CA SER A 7 -27.42 -12.41 29.48
C SER A 7 -27.43 -10.90 29.16
N HIS A 8 -26.55 -10.40 28.30
CA HIS A 8 -26.44 -8.95 28.04
C HIS A 8 -26.12 -8.57 26.57
N MET A 9 -26.38 -9.44 25.58
CA MET A 9 -26.26 -9.00 24.19
C MET A 9 -27.45 -8.08 23.83
N PRO A 10 -27.20 -6.88 23.28
CA PRO A 10 -28.29 -5.98 22.87
C PRO A 10 -29.16 -6.66 21.81
N GLU A 11 -30.47 -6.46 21.89
CA GLU A 11 -31.40 -6.96 20.86
C GLU A 11 -31.06 -6.31 19.51
N VAL A 12 -30.73 -7.12 18.51
CA VAL A 12 -30.34 -6.64 17.18
C VAL A 12 -31.53 -6.70 16.24
N THR A 13 -31.89 -5.58 15.63
CA THR A 13 -32.88 -5.51 14.55
C THR A 13 -32.23 -5.05 13.24
N VAL A 14 -32.48 -5.76 12.14
CA VAL A 14 -32.03 -5.40 10.79
C VAL A 14 -33.24 -5.00 9.94
N TYR A 15 -33.37 -3.71 9.67
CA TYR A 15 -34.32 -3.19 8.69
C TYR A 15 -33.77 -3.43 7.28
N SER A 16 -34.56 -4.07 6.43
CA SER A 16 -34.12 -4.59 5.13
C SER A 16 -35.23 -4.54 4.09
N THR A 17 -34.90 -4.83 2.83
CA THR A 17 -35.87 -5.12 1.76
C THR A 17 -35.45 -6.37 1.00
N GLN A 18 -36.40 -7.01 0.30
CA GLN A 18 -36.18 -8.29 -0.39
C GLN A 18 -35.02 -8.26 -1.42
N ASN A 19 -34.82 -7.14 -2.10
CA ASN A 19 -33.86 -7.01 -3.19
C ASN A 19 -32.58 -6.23 -2.82
N CYS A 20 -32.31 -6.03 -1.53
CA CYS A 20 -31.16 -5.26 -1.07
C CYS A 20 -29.91 -6.15 -0.88
N PRO A 21 -28.83 -5.97 -1.68
CA PRO A 21 -27.61 -6.78 -1.55
C PRO A 21 -26.88 -6.53 -0.23
N TYR A 22 -26.76 -5.28 0.21
CA TYR A 22 -26.13 -4.93 1.49
C TYR A 22 -26.88 -5.48 2.70
N CYS A 23 -28.20 -5.66 2.60
CA CYS A 23 -29.00 -6.28 3.64
C CYS A 23 -28.69 -7.77 3.80
N ARG A 24 -28.33 -8.46 2.71
CA ARG A 24 -27.85 -9.85 2.78
C ARG A 24 -26.46 -9.93 3.40
N LEU A 25 -25.57 -8.99 3.06
CA LEU A 25 -24.23 -8.92 3.65
C LEU A 25 -24.28 -8.67 5.16
N ALA A 26 -25.14 -7.74 5.61
CA ALA A 26 -25.36 -7.47 7.03
C ALA A 26 -25.86 -8.71 7.80
N LYS A 27 -26.86 -9.42 7.24
CA LYS A 27 -27.40 -10.65 7.83
C LYS A 27 -26.35 -11.76 7.88
N ALA A 28 -25.62 -11.97 6.79
CA ALA A 28 -24.54 -12.96 6.73
C ALA A 28 -23.42 -12.67 7.74
N PHE A 29 -23.09 -11.40 7.97
CA PHE A 29 -22.15 -11.01 9.01
C PHE A 29 -22.65 -11.41 10.41
N LEU A 30 -23.92 -11.11 10.72
CA LEU A 30 -24.52 -11.43 12.02
C LEU A 30 -24.62 -12.95 12.23
N ASP A 31 -25.11 -13.68 11.23
CA ASP A 31 -25.21 -15.15 11.23
C ASP A 31 -23.83 -15.79 11.49
N ARG A 32 -22.81 -15.33 10.77
CA ARG A 32 -21.45 -15.90 10.89
C ARG A 32 -20.83 -15.66 12.26
N ASN A 33 -21.16 -14.54 12.91
CA ASN A 33 -20.68 -14.23 14.24
C ASN A 33 -21.59 -14.78 15.36
N ASN A 34 -22.58 -15.62 15.04
CA ASN A 34 -23.57 -16.15 15.97
C ASN A 34 -24.32 -15.06 16.76
N ILE A 35 -24.60 -13.93 16.11
CA ILE A 35 -25.34 -12.82 16.70
C ILE A 35 -26.82 -12.99 16.34
N PRO A 36 -27.71 -13.28 17.30
CA PRO A 36 -29.14 -13.38 17.01
C PRO A 36 -29.70 -12.01 16.63
N TYR A 37 -30.54 -11.97 15.60
CA TYR A 37 -31.18 -10.73 15.14
C TYR A 37 -32.61 -10.93 14.64
N ARG A 38 -33.40 -9.87 14.71
CA ARG A 38 -34.73 -9.76 14.10
C ARG A 38 -34.63 -9.05 12.76
N SER A 39 -35.08 -9.69 11.68
CA SER A 39 -35.17 -9.03 10.36
C SER A 39 -36.53 -8.39 10.16
N VAL A 40 -36.57 -7.11 9.78
CA VAL A 40 -37.80 -6.38 9.47
C VAL A 40 -37.77 -5.92 8.00
N ASP A 41 -38.79 -6.26 7.22
CA ASP A 41 -38.91 -5.87 5.81
C ASP A 41 -39.70 -4.57 5.67
N VAL A 42 -38.99 -3.45 5.53
CA VAL A 42 -39.60 -2.12 5.39
C VAL A 42 -40.20 -1.87 4.01
N GLY A 43 -39.92 -2.75 3.03
CA GLY A 43 -40.51 -2.67 1.70
C GLY A 43 -42.00 -3.01 1.69
N ILE A 44 -42.45 -3.79 2.68
CA ILE A 44 -43.85 -4.20 2.84
C ILE A 44 -44.49 -3.68 4.13
N ASP A 45 -43.70 -3.23 5.11
CA ASP A 45 -44.19 -2.62 6.35
C ASP A 45 -43.90 -1.10 6.40
N ARG A 46 -44.92 -0.30 6.05
CA ARG A 46 -44.83 1.16 6.06
C ARG A 46 -44.65 1.76 7.46
N LYS A 47 -45.08 1.06 8.51
CA LYS A 47 -44.93 1.56 9.89
C LYS A 47 -43.48 1.37 10.32
N ALA A 48 -42.91 0.19 10.06
CA ALA A 48 -41.50 -0.07 10.31
C ALA A 48 -40.57 0.82 9.46
N ALA A 49 -40.98 1.17 8.23
CA ALA A 49 -40.24 2.12 7.40
C ALA A 49 -40.14 3.52 8.04
N LYS A 50 -41.23 4.01 8.66
CA LYS A 50 -41.22 5.30 9.37
C LYS A 50 -40.36 5.25 10.63
N GLU A 51 -40.50 4.18 11.41
CA GLU A 51 -39.68 3.93 12.60
C GLU A 51 -38.19 3.89 12.27
N MET A 52 -37.81 3.18 11.19
CA MET A 52 -36.43 3.14 10.70
C MET A 52 -35.90 4.55 10.36
N VAL A 53 -36.70 5.38 9.69
CA VAL A 53 -36.31 6.76 9.33
C VAL A 53 -36.17 7.63 10.58
N GLU A 54 -37.06 7.50 11.56
CA GLU A 54 -36.99 8.22 12.84
C GLU A 54 -35.74 7.86 13.64
N LEU A 55 -35.35 6.58 13.63
CA LEU A 55 -34.17 6.08 14.34
C LEU A 55 -32.84 6.44 13.66
N SER A 56 -32.80 6.47 12.32
CA SER A 56 -31.55 6.59 11.57
C SER A 56 -31.35 7.89 10.80
N GLY A 57 -32.41 8.67 10.63
CA GLY A 57 -32.43 9.81 9.70
C GLY A 57 -32.34 9.42 8.22
N GLN A 58 -32.37 8.11 7.90
CA GLN A 58 -32.14 7.59 6.55
C GLN A 58 -33.36 6.86 5.98
N TYR A 59 -33.60 7.05 4.67
CA TYR A 59 -34.67 6.39 3.91
C TYR A 59 -34.26 5.04 3.28
N GLY A 60 -32.95 4.75 3.20
CA GLY A 60 -32.40 3.55 2.58
C GLY A 60 -32.00 2.45 3.57
N VAL A 61 -32.04 1.19 3.10
CA VAL A 61 -31.64 -0.02 3.84
C VAL A 61 -30.24 -0.52 3.42
N PRO A 62 -29.53 -1.31 4.26
CA PRO A 62 -29.91 -1.75 5.60
C PRO A 62 -29.74 -0.67 6.66
N VAL A 63 -30.55 -0.74 7.72
CA VAL A 63 -30.31 -0.06 9.00
C VAL A 63 -30.30 -1.14 10.07
N ILE A 64 -29.27 -1.14 10.90
CA ILE A 64 -29.04 -2.15 11.94
C ILE A 64 -29.10 -1.42 13.27
N VAL A 65 -30.03 -1.81 14.13
CA VAL A 65 -30.21 -1.24 15.46
C VAL A 65 -29.84 -2.29 16.48
N ALA A 66 -28.96 -1.96 17.42
CA ALA A 66 -28.53 -2.85 18.47
C ALA A 66 -28.42 -2.10 19.79
N GLY A 67 -29.45 -2.22 20.62
CA GLY A 67 -29.61 -1.39 21.80
C GLY A 67 -29.80 0.08 21.39
N GLU A 68 -28.94 0.96 21.88
CA GLU A 68 -28.95 2.41 21.54
C GLU A 68 -28.17 2.73 20.25
N GLU A 69 -27.40 1.77 19.72
CA GLU A 69 -26.55 1.98 18.55
C GLU A 69 -27.34 1.80 17.25
N VAL A 70 -27.20 2.78 16.34
CA VAL A 70 -27.81 2.76 15.01
C VAL A 70 -26.73 2.79 13.94
N ILE A 71 -26.59 1.67 13.22
CA ILE A 71 -25.64 1.51 12.13
C ILE A 71 -26.39 1.62 10.81
N VAL A 72 -25.96 2.57 9.99
CA VAL A 72 -26.57 2.89 8.70
C VAL A 72 -25.73 2.25 7.59
N GLY A 73 -26.36 1.44 6.75
CA GLY A 73 -25.69 0.66 5.71
C GLY A 73 -24.97 -0.58 6.25
N PHE A 74 -24.21 -1.24 5.37
CA PHE A 74 -23.33 -2.34 5.75
C PHE A 74 -21.95 -1.78 6.12
N ASP A 75 -21.86 -1.16 7.29
CA ASP A 75 -20.63 -0.60 7.85
C ASP A 75 -19.89 -1.68 8.65
N THR A 76 -18.93 -2.34 8.00
CA THR A 76 -18.19 -3.47 8.58
C THR A 76 -17.37 -3.09 9.81
N ASP A 77 -16.88 -1.86 9.89
CA ASP A 77 -16.01 -1.43 10.98
C ASP A 77 -16.82 -1.17 12.25
N LYS A 78 -17.99 -0.52 12.12
CA LYS A 78 -18.94 -0.39 13.23
C LYS A 78 -19.51 -1.73 13.68
N LEU A 79 -19.85 -2.61 12.73
CA LEU A 79 -20.35 -3.95 13.06
C LEU A 79 -19.30 -4.78 13.81
N ARG A 80 -18.03 -4.70 13.41
CA ARG A 80 -16.92 -5.32 14.13
C ARG A 80 -16.73 -4.66 15.50
N ALA A 81 -16.72 -3.34 15.59
CA ALA A 81 -16.57 -2.65 16.87
C ALA A 81 -17.71 -3.01 17.84
N LEU A 82 -18.95 -3.16 17.37
CA LEU A 82 -20.09 -3.40 18.24
C LEU A 82 -20.25 -4.86 18.66
N PHE A 83 -19.98 -5.80 17.75
CA PHE A 83 -20.28 -7.21 17.99
C PHE A 83 -19.07 -8.11 18.10
N THR A 84 -17.88 -7.60 17.79
CA THR A 84 -16.63 -8.37 17.88
C THR A 84 -15.67 -7.83 18.95
N THR A 85 -16.11 -6.88 19.80
CA THR A 85 -15.39 -6.47 21.02
C THR A 85 -15.12 -7.69 21.91
N GLY A 86 -13.87 -8.14 21.93
CA GLY A 86 -13.40 -9.08 22.96
C GLY A 86 -12.68 -10.34 22.49
N LYS A 87 -12.54 -10.59 21.17
CA LYS A 87 -11.57 -11.58 20.69
C LYS A 87 -10.56 -10.93 19.77
N LYS A 88 -9.60 -10.20 20.35
CA LYS A 88 -8.25 -10.23 19.77
C LYS A 88 -7.89 -11.72 19.70
N PRO A 89 -7.56 -12.26 18.53
CA PRO A 89 -6.91 -13.56 18.47
C PRO A 89 -5.72 -13.50 19.41
N ASP A 90 -5.67 -14.38 20.41
CA ASP A 90 -4.46 -14.51 21.24
C ASP A 90 -3.24 -14.83 20.36
N MET A 91 -3.49 -15.42 19.18
CA MET A 91 -2.53 -15.73 18.15
C MET A 91 -3.19 -15.72 16.76
N PHE A 92 -2.56 -15.07 15.79
CA PHE A 92 -2.86 -15.18 14.36
C PHE A 92 -1.99 -16.28 13.72
N ASP A 93 -2.46 -16.90 12.65
CA ASP A 93 -1.61 -17.81 11.88
C ASP A 93 -0.58 -17.02 11.08
N VAL A 94 -1.01 -15.88 10.51
CA VAL A 94 -0.17 -14.99 9.71
C VAL A 94 -0.45 -13.54 10.10
N ILE A 95 0.60 -12.76 10.38
CA ILE A 95 0.55 -11.30 10.41
C ILE A 95 1.27 -10.77 9.17
N ILE A 96 0.59 -9.93 8.40
CA ILE A 96 1.09 -9.28 7.20
C ILE A 96 1.35 -7.81 7.53
N VAL A 97 2.57 -7.35 7.27
CA VAL A 97 2.98 -5.96 7.51
C VAL A 97 3.02 -5.22 6.17
N GLY A 98 2.15 -4.24 6.01
CA GLY A 98 1.92 -3.48 4.78
C GLY A 98 0.73 -3.97 3.97
N ALA A 99 -0.04 -3.03 3.42
CA ALA A 99 -1.24 -3.27 2.62
C ALA A 99 -1.13 -2.71 1.19
N GLY A 100 0.09 -2.74 0.62
CA GLY A 100 0.29 -2.52 -0.81
C GLY A 100 -0.04 -3.77 -1.66
N PRO A 101 0.28 -3.78 -2.97
CA PRO A 101 -0.04 -4.89 -3.87
C PRO A 101 0.44 -6.27 -3.38
N ALA A 102 1.66 -6.34 -2.81
CA ALA A 102 2.19 -7.58 -2.23
C ALA A 102 1.39 -8.06 -1.00
N GLY A 103 1.11 -7.16 -0.06
CA GLY A 103 0.40 -7.50 1.19
C GLY A 103 -1.06 -7.87 0.95
N LEU A 104 -1.76 -7.12 0.09
CA LEU A 104 -3.14 -7.43 -0.32
C LEU A 104 -3.20 -8.80 -1.00
N THR A 105 -2.30 -9.07 -1.95
CA THR A 105 -2.24 -10.39 -2.60
C THR A 105 -1.92 -11.50 -1.60
N ALA A 106 -0.97 -11.29 -0.68
CA ALA A 106 -0.65 -12.27 0.35
C ALA A 106 -1.86 -12.59 1.25
N ALA A 107 -2.63 -11.58 1.65
CA ALA A 107 -3.80 -11.77 2.51
C ALA A 107 -4.92 -12.54 1.81
N LEU A 108 -5.19 -12.23 0.53
CA LEU A 108 -6.11 -12.99 -0.31
C LEU A 108 -5.74 -14.49 -0.29
N TYR A 109 -4.47 -14.82 -0.52
CA TYR A 109 -4.02 -16.21 -0.54
C TYR A 109 -4.08 -16.87 0.84
N CYS A 110 -3.69 -16.16 1.90
CA CYS A 110 -3.76 -16.68 3.27
C CYS A 110 -5.20 -17.03 3.68
N VAL A 111 -6.17 -16.14 3.42
CA VAL A 111 -7.57 -16.40 3.77
C VAL A 111 -8.17 -17.51 2.91
N ARG A 112 -7.80 -17.62 1.64
CA ARG A 112 -8.22 -18.76 0.79
C ARG A 112 -7.67 -20.11 1.27
N LYS A 113 -6.61 -20.11 2.08
CA LYS A 113 -6.08 -21.27 2.80
C LYS A 113 -6.68 -21.43 4.20
N ASN A 114 -7.71 -20.65 4.53
CA ASN A 114 -8.39 -20.62 5.82
C ASN A 114 -7.45 -20.25 6.99
N LEU A 115 -6.41 -19.45 6.74
CA LEU A 115 -5.50 -18.97 7.76
C LEU A 115 -6.07 -17.73 8.45
N LYS A 116 -5.97 -17.71 9.78
CA LYS A 116 -6.35 -16.55 10.58
C LYS A 116 -5.34 -15.42 10.35
N THR A 117 -5.75 -14.42 9.56
CA THR A 117 -4.85 -13.42 9.00
C THR A 117 -5.11 -12.03 9.60
N LEU A 118 -4.03 -11.37 10.04
CA LEU A 118 -4.02 -9.95 10.40
C LEU A 118 -3.19 -9.18 9.38
N MET A 119 -3.67 -8.03 8.94
CA MET A 119 -2.89 -7.09 8.16
C MET A 119 -2.73 -5.79 8.94
N ILE A 120 -1.52 -5.25 9.02
CA ILE A 120 -1.20 -4.00 9.71
C ILE A 120 -0.50 -3.06 8.73
N SER A 121 -1.06 -1.89 8.45
CA SER A 121 -0.50 -0.93 7.50
C SER A 121 -1.00 0.49 7.79
N PRO A 122 -0.18 1.55 7.59
CA PRO A 122 -0.63 2.93 7.77
C PRO A 122 -1.67 3.37 6.72
N ASP A 123 -1.65 2.75 5.55
CA ASP A 123 -2.54 3.00 4.42
C ASP A 123 -2.89 1.69 3.70
N ILE A 124 -3.94 1.69 2.88
CA ILE A 124 -4.30 0.59 1.98
C ILE A 124 -4.00 1.04 0.56
N GLY A 125 -3.22 0.24 -0.17
CA GLY A 125 -2.82 0.50 -1.57
C GLY A 125 -1.34 0.78 -1.73
N GLY A 126 -0.68 1.38 -0.74
CA GLY A 126 0.74 1.72 -0.79
C GLY A 126 1.09 2.62 -1.98
N GLN A 127 2.32 2.50 -2.48
CA GLN A 127 2.83 3.33 -3.59
C GLN A 127 2.03 3.23 -4.89
N ALA A 128 1.24 2.16 -5.08
CA ALA A 128 0.43 2.03 -6.28
C ALA A 128 -0.60 3.18 -6.43
N LEU A 129 -1.05 3.77 -5.32
CA LEU A 129 -1.94 4.94 -5.31
C LEU A 129 -1.32 6.18 -5.96
N GLU A 130 0.00 6.31 -5.92
CA GLU A 130 0.70 7.48 -6.47
C GLU A 130 0.76 7.45 -8.01
N SER A 131 0.37 6.33 -8.62
CA SER A 131 0.43 6.13 -10.07
C SER A 131 -0.80 6.71 -10.78
N TRP A 132 -0.58 7.72 -11.63
CA TRP A 132 -1.67 8.34 -12.40
C TRP A 132 -2.14 7.47 -13.56
N ASN A 133 -1.22 6.69 -14.14
CA ASN A 133 -1.49 5.88 -15.31
C ASN A 133 -0.70 4.56 -15.26
N ILE A 134 -1.39 3.42 -15.24
CA ILE A 134 -0.80 2.09 -15.20
C ILE A 134 -1.20 1.34 -16.48
N GLU A 135 -0.22 1.09 -17.34
CA GLU A 135 -0.40 0.39 -18.63
C GLU A 135 0.30 -0.96 -18.70
N ASN A 136 0.98 -1.36 -17.61
CA ASN A 136 1.81 -2.56 -17.53
C ASN A 136 1.26 -3.63 -16.57
N TYR A 137 0.01 -3.50 -16.14
CA TYR A 137 -0.69 -4.50 -15.33
C TYR A 137 -1.58 -5.37 -16.20
N MET A 138 -1.15 -6.61 -16.46
CA MET A 138 -1.87 -7.55 -17.33
C MET A 138 -3.32 -7.75 -16.86
N GLY A 139 -4.26 -7.58 -17.79
CA GLY A 139 -5.70 -7.55 -17.51
C GLY A 139 -6.32 -6.17 -17.73
N TYR A 140 -5.51 -5.11 -17.69
CA TYR A 140 -5.90 -3.75 -18.05
C TYR A 140 -5.04 -3.23 -19.19
N ARG A 141 -5.68 -2.58 -20.17
CA ARG A 141 -4.94 -1.78 -21.16
C ARG A 141 -4.39 -0.51 -20.50
N MET A 142 -5.20 0.11 -19.65
CA MET A 142 -4.88 1.28 -18.85
C MET A 142 -5.79 1.29 -17.61
N ILE A 143 -5.24 1.64 -16.45
CA ILE A 143 -5.98 1.86 -15.21
C ILE A 143 -5.23 2.89 -14.34
N THR A 144 -5.93 3.66 -13.52
CA THR A 144 -5.28 4.53 -12.51
C THR A 144 -4.84 3.70 -11.30
N GLY A 145 -3.89 4.23 -10.52
CA GLY A 145 -3.48 3.65 -9.24
C GLY A 145 -4.64 3.46 -8.27
N ASP A 146 -5.44 4.51 -8.11
CA ASP A 146 -6.63 4.52 -7.26
C ASP A 146 -7.63 3.44 -7.69
N ASP A 147 -7.99 3.37 -8.98
CA ASP A 147 -8.95 2.38 -9.48
C ASP A 147 -8.43 0.95 -9.34
N LEU A 148 -7.12 0.73 -9.55
CA LEU A 148 -6.52 -0.59 -9.41
C LEU A 148 -6.54 -1.05 -7.94
N MET A 149 -6.17 -0.17 -7.01
CA MET A 149 -6.18 -0.51 -5.58
C MET A 149 -7.59 -0.65 -5.02
N ALA A 150 -8.55 0.15 -5.50
CA ALA A 150 -9.97 -0.04 -5.15
C ALA A 150 -10.47 -1.45 -5.53
N LYS A 151 -10.03 -1.98 -6.68
CA LYS A 151 -10.37 -3.36 -7.09
C LYS A 151 -9.70 -4.43 -6.22
N PHE A 152 -8.47 -4.20 -5.77
CA PHE A 152 -7.81 -5.12 -4.84
C PHE A 152 -8.52 -5.11 -3.49
N GLU A 153 -8.87 -3.92 -3.00
CA GLU A 153 -9.57 -3.73 -1.74
C GLU A 153 -10.97 -4.36 -1.78
N GLU A 154 -11.70 -4.22 -2.88
CA GLU A 154 -13.00 -4.88 -3.12
C GLU A 154 -12.89 -6.40 -2.91
N GLN A 155 -11.87 -7.05 -3.50
CA GLN A 155 -11.65 -8.50 -3.32
C GLN A 155 -11.34 -8.90 -1.88
N ILE A 156 -10.68 -8.02 -1.13
CA ILE A 156 -10.24 -8.28 0.25
C ILE A 156 -11.37 -8.00 1.25
N ARG A 157 -12.21 -7.00 1.01
CA ARG A 157 -13.34 -6.63 1.89
C ARG A 157 -14.44 -7.68 1.95
N GLU A 158 -14.60 -8.49 0.90
CA GLU A 158 -15.51 -9.64 0.93
C GLU A 158 -15.00 -10.80 1.81
N LEU A 159 -13.72 -10.78 2.16
CA LEU A 159 -13.05 -11.81 2.95
C LEU A 159 -12.97 -11.45 4.44
N GLU A 160 -12.78 -12.47 5.27
CA GLU A 160 -12.63 -12.31 6.72
C GLU A 160 -11.21 -11.88 7.11
N ILE A 161 -10.77 -10.74 6.59
CA ILE A 161 -9.46 -10.18 6.90
C ILE A 161 -9.64 -9.07 7.92
N ARG A 162 -8.88 -9.18 9.02
CA ARG A 162 -8.72 -8.09 9.97
C ARG A 162 -7.62 -7.17 9.47
N ILE A 163 -7.96 -5.91 9.25
CA ILE A 163 -7.03 -4.86 8.82
C ILE A 163 -6.95 -3.85 9.96
N GLU A 164 -5.73 -3.55 10.38
CA GLU A 164 -5.42 -2.53 11.38
C GLU A 164 -4.68 -1.39 10.68
N LEU A 165 -5.28 -0.20 10.74
CA LEU A 165 -4.66 1.02 10.22
C LEU A 165 -3.67 1.57 11.24
N ASP A 166 -2.44 1.07 11.18
CA ASP A 166 -1.36 1.38 12.10
C ASP A 166 0.00 1.04 11.48
N GLN A 167 1.10 1.52 12.07
CA GLN A 167 2.44 1.24 11.60
C GLN A 167 3.18 0.33 12.56
N VAL A 168 3.79 -0.74 12.06
CA VAL A 168 4.67 -1.63 12.83
C VAL A 168 6.01 -0.95 13.10
N ASN A 169 6.45 -0.97 14.35
CA ASN A 169 7.74 -0.40 14.77
C ASN A 169 8.68 -1.42 15.45
N SER A 170 8.19 -2.62 15.76
CA SER A 170 8.99 -3.66 16.41
C SER A 170 8.44 -5.06 16.09
N LEU A 171 9.35 -5.99 15.85
CA LEU A 171 9.07 -7.41 15.62
C LEU A 171 10.04 -8.25 16.46
N LEU A 172 9.50 -9.09 17.35
CA LEU A 172 10.29 -9.89 18.29
C LEU A 172 9.90 -11.37 18.21
N PRO A 173 10.88 -12.30 18.10
CA PRO A 173 10.63 -13.73 18.27
C PRO A 173 10.11 -14.05 19.69
N THR A 174 9.24 -15.05 19.78
CA THR A 174 8.68 -15.58 21.04
C THR A 174 8.69 -17.12 21.00
N SER A 175 8.37 -17.79 22.12
CA SER A 175 8.40 -19.25 22.21
C SER A 175 7.41 -20.00 21.31
N GLY A 176 6.45 -19.31 20.67
CA GLY A 176 5.41 -19.91 19.83
C GLY A 176 5.12 -19.13 18.54
N GLY A 177 6.05 -18.28 18.10
CA GLY A 177 5.87 -17.40 16.95
C GLY A 177 6.52 -16.04 17.20
N PHE A 178 5.78 -14.97 16.95
CA PHE A 178 6.28 -13.61 16.92
C PHE A 178 5.32 -12.65 17.63
N SER A 179 5.89 -11.62 18.26
CA SER A 179 5.15 -10.45 18.75
C SER A 179 5.46 -9.25 17.84
N VAL A 180 4.41 -8.55 17.42
CA VAL A 180 4.46 -7.36 16.59
C VAL A 180 3.89 -6.21 17.40
N LYS A 181 4.68 -5.14 17.57
CA LYS A 181 4.22 -3.89 18.19
C LYS A 181 4.08 -2.79 17.15
N THR A 182 3.10 -1.94 17.38
CA THR A 182 2.79 -0.80 16.53
C THR A 182 3.13 0.52 17.18
N VAL A 183 3.07 1.61 16.42
CA VAL A 183 3.33 2.96 16.91
C VAL A 183 2.27 3.46 17.89
N SER A 184 1.05 2.89 17.86
CA SER A 184 -0.02 3.17 18.82
C SER A 184 0.02 2.30 20.09
N ASP A 185 1.17 1.67 20.35
CA ASP A 185 1.41 0.75 21.49
C ASP A 185 0.47 -0.47 21.51
N GLN A 186 -0.09 -0.86 20.37
CA GLN A 186 -0.79 -2.14 20.25
C GLN A 186 0.20 -3.27 20.04
N GLU A 187 -0.11 -4.42 20.65
CA GLU A 187 0.66 -5.66 20.50
C GLU A 187 -0.22 -6.77 19.91
N TYR A 188 0.35 -7.48 18.94
CA TYR A 188 -0.27 -8.59 18.24
C TYR A 188 0.69 -9.78 18.20
N LYS A 189 0.15 -11.01 18.23
CA LYS A 189 0.94 -12.24 18.17
C LYS A 189 0.60 -13.06 16.93
N GLY A 190 1.61 -13.54 16.23
CA GLY A 190 1.45 -14.35 15.02
C GLY A 190 2.40 -15.53 14.97
N LYS A 191 1.96 -16.67 14.45
CA LYS A 191 2.83 -17.85 14.24
C LYS A 191 3.84 -17.59 13.12
N THR A 192 3.43 -16.85 12.09
CA THR A 192 4.28 -16.44 10.96
C THR A 192 4.07 -14.97 10.62
N ILE A 193 5.06 -14.38 9.94
CA ILE A 193 5.08 -12.99 9.52
C ILE A 193 5.33 -12.90 8.01
N ILE A 194 4.60 -12.04 7.31
CA ILE A 194 4.91 -11.63 5.93
C ILE A 194 5.20 -10.12 5.93
N LEU A 195 6.43 -9.76 5.57
CA LEU A 195 6.88 -8.37 5.48
C LEU A 195 6.69 -7.85 4.05
N SER A 196 5.84 -6.86 3.85
CA SER A 196 5.45 -6.31 2.54
C SER A 196 5.28 -4.78 2.53
N GLN A 197 5.94 -4.09 3.46
CA GLN A 197 5.83 -2.65 3.69
C GLN A 197 6.54 -1.77 2.65
N GLY A 198 7.01 -2.37 1.54
CA GLY A 198 7.62 -1.67 0.41
C GLY A 198 8.84 -0.81 0.76
N LYS A 199 9.03 0.24 -0.03
CA LYS A 199 10.05 1.28 0.18
C LYS A 199 9.39 2.65 0.29
N LYS A 200 10.21 3.69 0.38
CA LYS A 200 9.80 5.08 0.13
C LYS A 200 10.87 5.78 -0.70
N PRO A 201 10.48 6.67 -1.62
CA PRO A 201 11.46 7.46 -2.35
C PRO A 201 12.15 8.41 -1.38
N ARG A 202 13.43 8.71 -1.63
CA ARG A 202 14.07 9.84 -0.97
C ARG A 202 13.45 11.12 -1.51
N LYS A 203 13.09 12.01 -0.60
CA LYS A 203 12.53 13.32 -0.94
C LYS A 203 13.65 14.30 -1.26
N LEU A 204 13.37 15.24 -2.16
CA LEU A 204 14.23 16.40 -2.44
C LEU A 204 14.33 17.29 -1.20
N GLY A 205 13.28 17.34 -0.37
CA GLY A 205 13.25 18.16 0.84
C GLY A 205 12.99 19.63 0.55
N VAL A 206 12.32 19.94 -0.56
CA VAL A 206 11.98 21.30 -0.99
C VAL A 206 10.51 21.61 -0.72
N ALA A 207 10.18 22.89 -0.62
CA ALA A 207 8.79 23.31 -0.44
C ALA A 207 7.91 22.84 -1.61
N ARG A 208 6.66 22.50 -1.31
CA ARG A 208 5.62 22.10 -2.27
C ARG A 208 5.90 20.77 -3.01
N GLU A 209 6.87 19.98 -2.55
CA GLU A 209 7.18 18.68 -3.17
C GLU A 209 5.94 17.77 -3.28
N GLU A 210 5.20 17.60 -2.19
CA GLU A 210 3.98 16.77 -2.15
C GLU A 210 2.89 17.25 -3.11
N GLU A 211 2.79 18.57 -3.37
CA GLU A 211 1.76 19.13 -4.27
C GLU A 211 1.98 18.69 -5.72
N PHE A 212 3.23 18.43 -6.10
CA PHE A 212 3.60 18.10 -7.47
C PHE A 212 3.82 16.62 -7.71
N ILE A 213 3.84 15.76 -6.67
CA ILE A 213 3.95 14.31 -6.83
C ILE A 213 2.82 13.82 -7.74
N GLY A 214 3.23 13.20 -8.85
CA GLY A 214 2.39 12.74 -9.95
C GLY A 214 1.65 13.83 -10.74
N ARG A 215 1.84 15.11 -10.39
CA ARG A 215 1.44 16.30 -11.17
C ARG A 215 2.64 16.95 -11.87
N GLY A 216 3.55 16.11 -12.35
CA GLY A 216 4.77 16.51 -13.05
C GLY A 216 6.06 16.15 -12.29
N LEU A 217 6.01 15.90 -10.98
CA LEU A 217 7.09 15.23 -10.26
C LEU A 217 6.85 13.72 -10.27
N SER A 218 7.80 12.93 -10.78
CA SER A 218 7.71 11.46 -10.83
C SER A 218 8.89 10.81 -10.11
N VAL A 219 8.65 9.61 -9.59
CA VAL A 219 9.66 8.71 -9.00
C VAL A 219 9.83 7.43 -9.83
N CYS A 220 9.05 7.24 -10.90
CA CYS A 220 9.09 6.06 -11.76
C CYS A 220 9.11 6.45 -13.25
N ALA A 221 10.31 6.50 -13.82
CA ALA A 221 10.50 6.77 -15.25
C ALA A 221 9.82 5.74 -16.16
N THR A 222 9.90 4.46 -15.83
CA THR A 222 9.27 3.38 -16.61
C THR A 222 7.74 3.49 -16.62
N CYS A 223 7.15 4.03 -15.56
CA CYS A 223 5.70 4.20 -15.43
C CYS A 223 5.23 5.43 -16.21
N ASP A 224 5.85 6.58 -15.97
CA ASP A 224 5.35 7.87 -16.43
C ASP A 224 6.05 8.38 -17.70
N GLY A 225 7.18 7.80 -18.08
CA GLY A 225 8.01 8.22 -19.21
C GLY A 225 7.24 8.44 -20.51
N PRO A 226 6.37 7.51 -20.96
CA PRO A 226 5.58 7.67 -22.17
C PRO A 226 4.71 8.95 -22.22
N ILE A 227 4.31 9.49 -21.06
CA ILE A 227 3.50 10.71 -20.95
C ILE A 227 4.29 11.95 -21.43
N PHE A 228 5.62 11.92 -21.31
CA PHE A 228 6.51 13.05 -21.62
C PHE A 228 7.11 13.00 -23.03
N LYS A 229 6.43 12.32 -23.96
CA LYS A 229 6.84 12.28 -25.36
C LYS A 229 6.92 13.69 -25.96
N GLU A 230 8.04 14.02 -26.61
CA GLU A 230 8.35 15.35 -27.18
C GLU A 230 8.34 16.52 -26.15
N LYS A 231 8.39 16.23 -24.85
CA LYS A 231 8.43 17.24 -23.76
C LYS A 231 9.84 17.55 -23.29
N VAL A 232 10.00 18.57 -22.46
CA VAL A 232 11.26 18.85 -21.75
C VAL A 232 11.17 18.27 -20.34
N VAL A 233 12.14 17.46 -19.93
CA VAL A 233 12.11 16.82 -18.61
C VAL A 233 13.41 17.04 -17.83
N GLY A 234 13.31 17.02 -16.51
CA GLY A 234 14.46 16.97 -15.61
C GLY A 234 14.64 15.58 -15.01
N VAL A 235 15.87 15.19 -14.72
CA VAL A 235 16.21 13.98 -13.95
C VAL A 235 17.17 14.39 -12.84
N VAL A 236 16.83 14.11 -11.59
CA VAL A 236 17.65 14.43 -10.42
C VAL A 236 18.36 13.18 -9.93
N GLY A 237 19.69 13.22 -9.89
CA GLY A 237 20.51 12.14 -9.38
C GLY A 237 21.78 11.94 -10.20
N GLY A 238 22.72 11.17 -9.65
CA GLY A 238 24.00 10.88 -10.30
C GLY A 238 24.34 9.39 -10.32
N GLY A 239 23.44 8.51 -9.88
CA GLY A 239 23.67 7.07 -9.84
C GLY A 239 23.25 6.33 -11.12
N ASN A 240 23.31 4.99 -11.09
CA ASN A 240 22.79 4.13 -12.16
C ASN A 240 21.34 4.42 -12.51
N SER A 241 20.46 4.55 -11.51
CA SER A 241 19.02 4.85 -11.73
C SER A 241 18.83 6.15 -12.49
N ALA A 242 19.50 7.23 -12.06
CA ALA A 242 19.41 8.52 -12.72
C ALA A 242 19.91 8.49 -14.17
N LEU A 243 21.02 7.80 -14.45
CA LEU A 243 21.53 7.70 -15.82
C LEU A 243 20.67 6.79 -16.69
N THR A 244 20.13 5.71 -16.15
CA THR A 244 19.20 4.84 -16.88
C THR A 244 17.94 5.60 -17.25
N THR A 245 17.34 6.31 -16.29
CA THR A 245 16.19 7.18 -16.52
C THR A 245 16.51 8.28 -17.54
N ALA A 246 17.67 8.94 -17.45
CA ALA A 246 18.05 9.97 -18.42
C ALA A 246 18.25 9.40 -19.84
N LEU A 247 18.80 8.19 -19.96
CA LEU A 247 18.97 7.49 -21.24
C LEU A 247 17.63 7.05 -21.86
N GLU A 248 16.74 6.52 -21.03
CA GLU A 248 15.37 6.15 -21.42
C GLU A 248 14.61 7.39 -21.89
N MET A 249 14.58 8.44 -21.07
CA MET A 249 13.93 9.70 -21.40
C MET A 249 14.56 10.39 -22.61
N SER A 250 15.86 10.25 -22.85
CA SER A 250 16.50 10.78 -24.06
C SER A 250 15.92 10.17 -25.35
N GLY A 251 15.34 8.96 -25.29
CA GLY A 251 14.63 8.33 -26.41
C GLY A 251 13.15 8.73 -26.54
N ILE A 252 12.58 9.41 -25.54
CA ILE A 252 11.13 9.72 -25.46
C ILE A 252 10.88 11.23 -25.49
N ALA A 253 11.60 11.97 -24.67
CA ALA A 253 11.51 13.41 -24.50
C ALA A 253 12.33 14.16 -25.55
N LYS A 254 11.93 15.42 -25.79
CA LYS A 254 12.65 16.34 -26.69
C LYS A 254 14.01 16.71 -26.09
N GLU A 255 14.05 17.01 -24.80
CA GLU A 255 15.25 17.45 -24.08
C GLU A 255 15.22 16.94 -22.64
N VAL A 256 16.38 16.54 -22.13
CA VAL A 256 16.55 16.02 -20.77
C VAL A 256 17.59 16.85 -20.02
N HIS A 257 17.20 17.50 -18.93
CA HIS A 257 18.13 18.12 -17.99
C HIS A 257 18.53 17.11 -16.92
N LEU A 258 19.82 16.75 -16.84
CA LEU A 258 20.35 15.88 -15.78
C LEU A 258 20.97 16.74 -14.67
N ILE A 259 20.38 16.74 -13.47
CA ILE A 259 20.82 17.53 -12.31
C ILE A 259 21.62 16.63 -11.37
N VAL A 260 22.92 16.93 -11.25
CA VAL A 260 23.87 16.09 -10.51
C VAL A 260 24.51 16.90 -9.37
N ARG A 261 24.21 16.51 -8.13
CA ARG A 261 24.74 17.16 -6.91
C ARG A 261 26.26 17.26 -6.83
N SER A 262 27.00 16.30 -7.38
CA SER A 262 28.47 16.23 -7.22
C SER A 262 29.14 15.64 -8.46
N SER A 263 29.02 14.33 -8.67
CA SER A 263 29.60 13.64 -9.82
C SER A 263 28.69 12.49 -10.23
N ILE A 264 28.78 12.09 -11.50
CA ILE A 264 28.13 10.90 -12.01
C ILE A 264 28.90 9.67 -11.49
N ARG A 265 28.17 8.76 -10.84
CA ARG A 265 28.62 7.50 -10.24
C ARG A 265 27.74 6.38 -10.77
N ALA A 266 27.98 6.02 -12.02
CA ALA A 266 27.25 4.97 -12.71
C ALA A 266 28.22 4.01 -13.42
N ASP A 267 27.74 2.83 -13.74
CA ASP A 267 28.51 1.80 -14.41
C ASP A 267 28.94 2.26 -15.82
N ALA A 268 30.10 1.76 -16.25
CA ALA A 268 30.75 2.18 -17.50
C ALA A 268 29.83 2.05 -18.74
N VAL A 269 28.92 1.06 -18.73
CA VAL A 269 27.95 0.86 -19.79
C VAL A 269 27.01 2.06 -19.95
N TYR A 270 26.50 2.60 -18.84
CA TYR A 270 25.60 3.74 -18.85
C TYR A 270 26.33 5.03 -19.16
N THR A 271 27.52 5.24 -18.61
CA THR A 271 28.32 6.45 -18.91
C THR A 271 28.72 6.50 -20.38
N SER A 272 29.05 5.35 -21.00
CA SER A 272 29.41 5.28 -22.41
C SER A 272 28.22 5.59 -23.33
N GLN A 273 27.03 5.09 -23.00
CA GLN A 273 25.81 5.43 -23.75
C GLN A 273 25.42 6.90 -23.56
N TYR A 274 25.53 7.40 -22.33
CA TYR A 274 25.21 8.78 -21.98
C TYR A 274 26.09 9.77 -22.75
N ALA A 275 27.38 9.48 -22.90
CA ALA A 275 28.32 10.31 -23.66
C ALA A 275 27.96 10.46 -25.16
N GLN A 276 27.12 9.57 -25.70
CA GLN A 276 26.67 9.62 -27.10
C GLN A 276 25.38 10.43 -27.28
N LYS A 277 24.71 10.83 -26.20
CA LYS A 277 23.43 11.55 -26.27
C LYS A 277 23.66 13.05 -26.41
N GLN A 278 22.98 13.66 -27.38
CA GLN A 278 23.08 15.10 -27.64
C GLN A 278 21.96 15.92 -26.99
N ASN A 279 20.83 15.30 -26.67
CA ASN A 279 19.68 15.96 -26.05
C ASN A 279 19.67 15.89 -24.51
N ILE A 280 20.78 15.45 -23.89
CA ILE A 280 20.94 15.46 -22.42
C ILE A 280 21.86 16.61 -22.02
N ILE A 281 21.32 17.60 -21.31
CA ILE A 281 22.05 18.76 -20.79
C ILE A 281 22.33 18.53 -19.31
N THR A 282 23.61 18.51 -18.92
CA THR A 282 24.02 18.14 -17.56
C THR A 282 24.42 19.33 -16.71
N HIS A 283 23.84 19.40 -15.52
CA HIS A 283 24.06 20.44 -14.53
C HIS A 283 24.79 19.83 -13.32
N THR A 284 26.12 19.76 -13.41
CA THR A 284 26.98 19.22 -12.35
C THR A 284 27.23 20.24 -11.25
N GLY A 285 27.17 19.81 -9.99
CA GLY A 285 27.32 20.67 -8.81
C GLY A 285 26.04 21.41 -8.41
N TYR A 286 24.93 21.15 -9.10
CA TYR A 286 23.63 21.77 -8.83
C TYR A 286 22.71 20.83 -8.06
N GLU A 287 21.84 21.42 -7.24
CA GLU A 287 20.73 20.74 -6.58
C GLU A 287 19.42 21.50 -6.82
N VAL A 288 18.29 20.79 -6.82
CA VAL A 288 16.96 21.41 -6.92
C VAL A 288 16.65 22.08 -5.58
N THR A 289 16.33 23.37 -5.60
CA THR A 289 16.02 24.13 -4.39
C THR A 289 14.57 24.60 -4.35
N GLU A 290 13.92 24.78 -5.49
CA GLU A 290 12.53 25.25 -5.56
C GLU A 290 11.78 24.59 -6.74
N LEU A 291 10.49 24.30 -6.55
CA LEU A 291 9.59 23.78 -7.58
C LEU A 291 8.63 24.88 -8.03
N ILE A 292 8.44 25.02 -9.35
CA ILE A 292 7.64 26.09 -9.95
C ILE A 292 6.42 25.49 -10.65
N GLY A 293 5.24 26.00 -10.31
CA GLY A 293 3.98 25.61 -10.95
C GLY A 293 2.76 26.04 -10.14
N ASP A 294 1.61 26.01 -10.80
CA ASP A 294 0.30 26.18 -10.18
C ASP A 294 -0.27 24.77 -9.91
N ASP A 295 -1.21 24.29 -10.73
CA ASP A 295 -1.81 22.95 -10.61
C ASP A 295 -0.86 21.81 -11.00
N ARG A 296 0.15 22.11 -11.83
CA ARG A 296 1.14 21.17 -12.35
C ARG A 296 2.53 21.80 -12.37
N LEU A 297 3.55 20.95 -12.26
CA LEU A 297 4.94 21.37 -12.37
C LEU A 297 5.20 21.97 -13.76
N SER A 298 5.87 23.12 -13.80
CA SER A 298 6.21 23.85 -15.03
C SER A 298 7.68 24.29 -15.09
N GLY A 299 8.42 24.10 -14.00
CA GLY A 299 9.81 24.45 -13.91
C GLY A 299 10.41 24.16 -12.54
N ILE A 300 11.72 24.37 -12.44
CA ILE A 300 12.49 24.24 -11.20
C ILE A 300 13.55 25.33 -11.10
N ILE A 301 13.95 25.63 -9.86
CA ILE A 301 15.17 26.38 -9.59
C ILE A 301 16.23 25.41 -9.11
N ILE A 302 17.38 25.45 -9.77
CA ILE A 302 18.58 24.73 -9.35
C ILE A 302 19.62 25.71 -8.82
N THR A 303 20.31 25.34 -7.75
CA THR A 303 21.36 26.16 -7.13
C THR A 303 22.69 25.41 -7.16
N ASN A 304 23.76 26.08 -7.62
CA ASN A 304 25.11 25.53 -7.54
C ASN A 304 25.58 25.53 -6.08
N ARG A 305 26.03 24.39 -5.58
CA ARG A 305 26.39 24.19 -4.17
C ARG A 305 27.66 24.93 -3.75
N GLU A 306 28.55 25.25 -4.68
CA GLU A 306 29.82 25.92 -4.40
C GLU A 306 29.70 27.43 -4.60
N THR A 307 29.04 27.87 -5.68
CA THR A 307 28.98 29.29 -6.06
C THR A 307 27.71 30.00 -5.58
N GLY A 308 26.66 29.26 -5.22
CA GLY A 308 25.34 29.80 -4.92
C GLY A 308 24.57 30.31 -6.14
N GLU A 309 25.08 30.11 -7.36
CA GLU A 309 24.41 30.53 -8.59
C GLU A 309 23.07 29.81 -8.77
N LYS A 310 21.99 30.57 -8.96
CA LYS A 310 20.65 30.04 -9.25
C LYS A 310 20.36 30.04 -10.75
N LYS A 311 19.78 28.95 -11.25
CA LYS A 311 19.23 28.84 -12.62
C LYS A 311 17.78 28.39 -12.57
N THR A 312 16.95 29.02 -13.40
CA THR A 312 15.57 28.60 -13.60
C THR A 312 15.48 27.75 -14.85
N LEU A 313 14.96 26.52 -14.73
CA LEU A 313 14.73 25.61 -15.84
C LEU A 313 13.23 25.45 -16.04
N LYS A 314 12.75 25.67 -17.26
CA LYS A 314 11.36 25.35 -17.65
C LYS A 314 11.31 23.90 -18.12
N LEU A 315 10.42 23.11 -17.54
CA LEU A 315 10.27 21.69 -17.85
C LEU A 315 8.82 21.26 -17.65
N ASP A 316 8.39 20.24 -18.37
CA ASP A 316 7.07 19.64 -18.25
C ASP A 316 7.01 18.58 -17.14
N GLY A 317 8.15 17.98 -16.78
CA GLY A 317 8.23 16.97 -15.73
C GLY A 317 9.61 16.78 -15.13
N LEU A 318 9.68 16.33 -13.88
CA LEU A 318 10.90 16.07 -13.11
C LEU A 318 10.88 14.65 -12.56
N PHE A 319 11.88 13.85 -12.90
CA PHE A 319 12.10 12.52 -12.35
C PHE A 319 13.11 12.57 -11.22
N THR A 320 12.77 12.02 -10.05
CA THR A 320 13.64 12.01 -8.88
C THR A 320 14.25 10.64 -8.66
N GLU A 321 15.52 10.51 -9.06
CA GLU A 321 16.29 9.26 -9.02
C GLU A 321 17.41 9.34 -7.97
N ILE A 322 17.05 9.86 -6.79
CA ILE A 322 17.98 10.10 -5.67
C ILE A 322 18.05 8.93 -4.69
N GLY A 323 17.35 7.83 -4.99
CA GLY A 323 17.40 6.56 -4.29
C GLY A 323 16.15 6.27 -3.46
N TRP A 324 16.02 4.99 -3.11
CA TRP A 324 14.88 4.46 -2.35
C TRP A 324 15.34 4.00 -0.97
N ILE A 325 14.46 4.10 0.02
CA ILE A 325 14.71 3.63 1.38
C ILE A 325 13.72 2.49 1.66
N PRO A 326 14.18 1.23 1.78
CA PRO A 326 13.32 0.15 2.27
C PRO A 326 12.82 0.43 3.68
N ASN A 327 11.56 0.10 3.95
CA ASN A 327 10.96 0.28 5.26
C ASN A 327 11.36 -0.88 6.22
N THR A 328 12.66 -1.05 6.45
CA THR A 328 13.27 -2.22 7.13
C THR A 328 13.93 -1.90 8.48
N SER A 329 13.83 -0.66 8.96
CA SER A 329 14.52 -0.22 10.20
C SER A 329 14.20 -1.09 11.41
N PHE A 330 12.95 -1.53 11.58
CA PHE A 330 12.54 -2.35 12.73
C PHE A 330 12.96 -3.82 12.66
N VAL A 331 13.55 -4.27 11.53
CA VAL A 331 14.06 -5.64 11.36
C VAL A 331 15.58 -5.69 11.25
N GLU A 332 16.27 -4.56 11.41
CA GLU A 332 17.73 -4.53 11.49
C GLU A 332 18.22 -5.37 12.67
N GLY A 333 19.21 -6.23 12.42
CA GLY A 333 19.72 -7.19 13.41
C GLY A 333 18.88 -8.47 13.55
N LEU A 334 17.61 -8.46 13.14
CA LEU A 334 16.75 -9.65 13.11
C LEU A 334 16.89 -10.44 11.80
N LEU A 335 16.98 -9.72 10.67
CA LEU A 335 17.03 -10.31 9.34
C LEU A 335 18.32 -9.94 8.60
N LYS A 336 18.76 -10.82 7.69
CA LYS A 336 19.84 -10.51 6.75
C LYS A 336 19.34 -9.47 5.74
N LEU A 337 20.02 -8.32 5.71
CA LEU A 337 19.80 -7.27 4.73
C LEU A 337 20.98 -7.17 3.77
N ASN A 338 20.75 -6.73 2.53
CA ASN A 338 21.82 -6.39 1.59
C ASN A 338 22.35 -4.96 1.83
N ASP A 339 23.33 -4.53 1.02
CA ASP A 339 23.94 -3.19 1.13
C ASP A 339 22.94 -2.04 0.90
N GLN A 340 21.82 -2.31 0.23
CA GLN A 340 20.72 -1.37 0.01
C GLN A 340 19.65 -1.43 1.11
N LYS A 341 19.88 -2.19 2.18
CA LYS A 341 18.96 -2.41 3.31
C LYS A 341 17.67 -3.15 2.93
N GLU A 342 17.66 -3.86 1.81
CA GLU A 342 16.55 -4.73 1.42
C GLU A 342 16.64 -6.08 2.14
N ILE A 343 15.48 -6.70 2.40
CA ILE A 343 15.41 -8.03 3.02
C ILE A 343 15.86 -9.08 2.00
N VAL A 344 16.90 -9.84 2.33
CA VAL A 344 17.38 -10.94 1.48
C VAL A 344 16.40 -12.11 1.57
N ILE A 345 15.91 -12.54 0.41
CA ILE A 345 14.98 -13.68 0.28
C ILE A 345 15.49 -14.74 -0.68
N ASP A 346 15.01 -15.98 -0.53
CA ASP A 346 15.14 -17.02 -1.55
C ASP A 346 14.02 -16.91 -2.62
N ILE A 347 14.02 -17.85 -3.59
CA ILE A 347 13.04 -17.88 -4.68
C ILE A 347 11.58 -18.03 -4.19
N ASN A 348 11.39 -18.56 -2.98
CA ASN A 348 10.10 -18.79 -2.33
C ASN A 348 9.81 -17.74 -1.24
N CYS A 349 10.44 -16.56 -1.30
CA CYS A 349 10.18 -15.44 -0.40
C CYS A 349 10.52 -15.72 1.08
N ARG A 350 11.37 -16.71 1.35
CA ARG A 350 11.83 -17.05 2.71
C ARG A 350 12.99 -16.15 3.11
N THR A 351 12.96 -15.64 4.33
CA THR A 351 14.05 -14.81 4.87
C THR A 351 15.10 -15.66 5.60
N SER A 352 16.11 -15.01 6.20
CA SER A 352 17.08 -15.67 7.07
C SER A 352 16.49 -16.21 8.38
N ALA A 353 15.27 -15.82 8.76
CA ALA A 353 14.60 -16.25 9.98
C ALA A 353 13.40 -17.18 9.63
N PRO A 354 13.39 -18.44 10.10
CA PRO A 354 12.26 -19.35 9.92
C PRO A 354 10.95 -18.74 10.42
N GLY A 355 9.86 -18.90 9.67
CA GLY A 355 8.56 -18.32 10.00
C GLY A 355 8.39 -16.84 9.64
N ILE A 356 9.45 -16.17 9.15
CA ILE A 356 9.38 -14.82 8.59
C ILE A 356 9.62 -14.90 7.08
N PHE A 357 8.66 -14.38 6.32
CA PHE A 357 8.68 -14.24 4.87
C PHE A 357 8.66 -12.76 4.50
N ALA A 358 9.08 -12.43 3.29
CA ALA A 358 9.00 -11.05 2.80
C ALA A 358 8.67 -11.02 1.31
N ALA A 359 7.91 -10.01 0.88
CA ALA A 359 7.40 -9.89 -0.49
C ALA A 359 7.39 -8.44 -0.99
N GLY A 360 7.54 -8.29 -2.30
CA GLY A 360 7.50 -7.00 -2.99
C GLY A 360 8.74 -6.14 -2.73
N ASP A 361 8.58 -4.83 -2.84
CA ASP A 361 9.72 -3.94 -3.00
C ASP A 361 10.65 -3.85 -1.78
N VAL A 362 10.19 -4.27 -0.59
CA VAL A 362 11.02 -4.34 0.62
C VAL A 362 12.15 -5.39 0.53
N THR A 363 12.05 -6.32 -0.42
CA THR A 363 12.98 -7.45 -0.56
C THR A 363 14.08 -7.20 -1.59
N SER A 364 15.03 -8.13 -1.69
CA SER A 364 16.11 -8.13 -2.69
C SER A 364 15.65 -8.55 -4.10
N ILE A 365 14.35 -8.61 -4.39
CA ILE A 365 13.85 -8.90 -5.74
C ILE A 365 14.32 -7.81 -6.72
N ALA A 366 14.78 -8.20 -7.91
CA ALA A 366 15.36 -7.24 -8.85
C ALA A 366 14.30 -6.28 -9.44
N GLY A 367 13.13 -6.79 -9.80
CA GLY A 367 12.06 -5.99 -10.40
C GLY A 367 11.14 -5.38 -9.35
N LYS A 368 10.96 -4.05 -9.39
CA LYS A 368 10.09 -3.27 -8.50
C LYS A 368 8.86 -2.80 -9.28
N GLN A 369 7.86 -3.67 -9.39
CA GLN A 369 6.66 -3.44 -10.22
C GLN A 369 5.45 -4.04 -9.53
N ILE A 370 4.27 -3.45 -9.71
CA ILE A 370 3.01 -3.88 -9.08
C ILE A 370 2.76 -5.38 -9.34
N ILE A 371 2.86 -5.82 -10.60
CA ILE A 371 2.61 -7.23 -10.96
C ILE A 371 3.62 -8.20 -10.35
N ILE A 372 4.88 -7.78 -10.19
CA ILE A 372 5.93 -8.58 -9.55
C ILE A 372 5.65 -8.66 -8.05
N ALA A 373 5.30 -7.54 -7.42
CA ALA A 373 4.93 -7.49 -6.01
C ALA A 373 3.72 -8.39 -5.70
N CYS A 374 2.70 -8.43 -6.57
CA CYS A 374 1.58 -9.37 -6.45
C CYS A 374 2.06 -10.83 -6.49
N GLY A 375 2.92 -11.17 -7.46
CA GLY A 375 3.50 -12.51 -7.57
C GLY A 375 4.29 -12.94 -6.34
N GLU A 376 5.13 -12.04 -5.81
CA GLU A 376 5.88 -12.26 -4.56
C GLU A 376 4.93 -12.43 -3.36
N GLY A 377 3.87 -11.62 -3.26
CA GLY A 377 2.85 -11.72 -2.22
C GLY A 377 2.18 -13.09 -2.18
N ALA A 378 1.79 -13.61 -3.35
CA ALA A 378 1.23 -14.96 -3.47
C ALA A 378 2.23 -16.04 -3.05
N LYS A 379 3.50 -15.96 -3.49
CA LYS A 379 4.56 -16.92 -3.12
C LYS A 379 4.85 -16.91 -1.62
N ALA A 380 4.90 -15.73 -0.99
CA ALA A 380 5.12 -15.60 0.45
C ALA A 380 3.98 -16.23 1.25
N ALA A 381 2.72 -15.98 0.84
CA ALA A 381 1.55 -16.58 1.49
C ALA A 381 1.54 -18.13 1.39
N LEU A 382 1.87 -18.67 0.22
CA LEU A 382 1.97 -20.12 0.04
C LEU A 382 3.11 -20.72 0.88
N SER A 383 4.26 -20.05 0.96
CA SER A 383 5.38 -20.51 1.78
C SER A 383 5.08 -20.43 3.28
N ALA A 384 4.35 -19.40 3.72
CA ALA A 384 3.88 -19.29 5.10
C ALA A 384 2.90 -20.41 5.46
N PHE A 385 1.98 -20.75 4.55
CA PHE A 385 1.10 -21.90 4.70
C PHE A 385 1.88 -23.21 4.83
N ASP A 386 2.81 -23.48 3.91
CA ASP A 386 3.61 -24.71 3.93
C ASP A 386 4.44 -24.84 5.23
N TYR A 387 4.99 -23.73 5.71
CA TYR A 387 5.68 -23.69 7.00
C TYR A 387 4.75 -24.06 8.16
N LEU A 388 3.53 -23.51 8.20
CA LEU A 388 2.56 -23.84 9.24
C LEU A 388 2.11 -25.30 9.21
N MET A 389 2.09 -25.94 8.04
CA MET A 389 1.69 -27.35 7.90
C MET A 389 2.81 -28.33 8.25
N THR A 390 4.06 -27.87 8.32
CA THR A 390 5.24 -28.71 8.59
C THR A 390 5.78 -28.57 10.02
N GLN A 391 5.10 -27.78 10.86
CA GLN A 391 5.41 -27.56 12.27
C GLN A 391 4.81 -28.62 13.19
#